data_AF-A0A414FB61-F1
#
_entry.id   AF-A0A414FB61-F1
#
_cell.length_a   1.000
_cell.length_b   1.000
_cell.length_c   1.000
_cell.angle_alpha   90.00
_cell.angle_beta   90.00
_cell.angle_gamma   90.00
#
_symmetry.space_group_name_H-M   'P 1'
#
loop_
_entity.id
_entity.type
_entity.pdbx_description
1 polymer ?
#
loop_
_entity_poly.entity_id
_entity_poly.type
_entity_poly.pdbx_seq_one_letter_code
_entity_poly.pdbx_strand_id
1 'polypeptide(L)'
;MAAKEKINLLDVIPCRSEHITVEREGETIVLSFPRFKYTWMQRFLVPKGMSKELHVHLEEHGTVVWELIDGKQTVREIIEKLADHFQNEAGYESRVSTYLYQLQKDGFIKFHFPTE
;
A
#
# COMPACT_ATOMS: atom_id res chain seq x y z
N MET A 1 5.69 32.29 -2.89
CA MET A 1 6.10 30.89 -2.76
C MET A 1 5.18 30.25 -1.74
N ALA A 2 4.30 29.34 -2.13
CA ALA A 2 3.39 28.70 -1.18
C ALA A 2 4.22 27.81 -0.25
N ALA A 3 4.12 28.03 1.06
CA ALA A 3 4.71 27.12 2.04
C ALA A 3 4.07 25.75 1.82
N LYS A 4 4.89 24.74 1.48
CA LYS A 4 4.44 23.36 1.34
C LYS A 4 4.05 22.92 2.76
N GLU A 5 2.76 22.86 3.05
CA GLU A 5 2.27 22.37 4.35
C GLU A 5 2.90 21.00 4.64
N LYS A 6 3.46 20.86 5.84
CA LYS A 6 3.96 19.58 6.32
C LYS A 6 2.76 18.69 6.63
N ILE A 7 2.41 17.83 5.68
CA ILE A 7 1.39 16.81 5.85
C ILE A 7 1.88 15.81 6.90
N ASN A 8 1.09 15.59 7.96
CA ASN A 8 1.36 14.55 8.93
C ASN A 8 0.85 13.20 8.42
N LEU A 9 1.72 12.19 8.37
CA LEU A 9 1.38 10.84 7.90
C LEU A 9 0.28 10.19 8.75
N LEU A 10 0.23 10.49 10.05
CA LEU A 10 -0.73 9.87 10.96
C LEU A 10 -2.18 10.31 10.69
N ASP A 11 -2.36 11.47 10.07
CA ASP A 11 -3.66 12.13 9.93
C ASP A 11 -4.26 11.95 8.50
N VAL A 12 -3.64 11.12 7.65
CA VAL A 12 -4.14 10.80 6.31
C VAL A 12 -4.77 9.41 6.25
N ILE A 13 -5.64 9.22 5.26
CA ILE A 13 -6.35 7.97 4.95
C ILE A 13 -5.65 7.30 3.77
N PRO A 14 -5.01 6.12 3.96
CA PRO A 14 -4.52 5.32 2.85
C PRO A 14 -5.68 4.65 2.11
N CYS A 15 -5.65 4.70 0.78
CA CYS A 15 -6.60 4.02 -0.11
C CYS A 15 -5.84 3.20 -1.15
N ARG A 16 -6.30 1.97 -1.40
CA ARG A 16 -5.72 1.11 -2.45
C ARG A 16 -5.92 1.74 -3.83
N SER A 17 -4.89 1.68 -4.66
CA SER A 17 -4.95 2.15 -6.05
C SER A 17 -5.80 1.21 -6.92
N GLU A 18 -6.63 1.78 -7.79
CA GLU A 18 -7.57 1.04 -8.67
C GLU A 18 -6.90 0.05 -9.63
N HIS A 19 -5.63 0.28 -9.98
CA HIS A 19 -4.88 -0.56 -10.92
C HIS A 19 -4.19 -1.76 -10.25
N ILE A 20 -4.37 -1.92 -8.93
CA ILE A 20 -3.83 -3.04 -8.18
C ILE A 20 -4.89 -4.13 -8.11
N THR A 21 -4.53 -5.31 -8.60
CA THR A 21 -5.30 -6.54 -8.41
C THR A 21 -4.81 -7.25 -7.15
N VAL A 22 -5.74 -7.81 -6.36
CA VAL A 22 -5.45 -8.47 -5.10
C VAL A 22 -5.94 -9.91 -5.18
N GLU A 23 -5.03 -10.86 -4.96
CA GLU A 23 -5.34 -12.30 -4.89
C GLU A 23 -4.94 -12.84 -3.51
N ARG A 24 -5.71 -13.78 -2.98
CA ARG A 24 -5.40 -14.42 -1.69
C ARG A 24 -4.82 -15.81 -1.93
N GLU A 25 -3.63 -16.05 -1.39
CA GLU A 25 -2.93 -17.33 -1.45
C GLU A 25 -2.75 -17.87 -0.03
N GLY A 26 -3.67 -18.71 0.42
CA GLY A 26 -3.66 -19.22 1.80
C GLY A 26 -3.88 -18.08 2.80
N GLU A 27 -2.85 -17.79 3.61
CA GLU A 27 -2.85 -16.74 4.64
C GLU A 27 -2.23 -15.42 4.17
N THR A 28 -1.62 -15.38 2.98
CA THR A 28 -0.98 -14.18 2.44
C THR A 28 -1.73 -13.62 1.24
N ILE A 29 -1.41 -12.38 0.90
CA ILE A 29 -1.95 -11.68 -0.27
C ILE A 29 -0.87 -11.50 -1.34
N VAL A 30 -1.26 -11.67 -2.60
CA VAL A 30 -0.46 -11.33 -3.76
C VAL A 30 -1.06 -10.10 -4.43
N LEU A 31 -0.25 -9.05 -4.55
CA LEU A 31 -0.60 -7.84 -5.28
C LEU A 31 -0.07 -7.94 -6.69
N SER A 32 -0.92 -7.71 -7.67
CA SER A 32 -0.58 -7.73 -9.08
C SER A 32 -0.84 -6.37 -9.72
N PHE A 33 0.10 -5.88 -10.52
CA PHE A 33 -0.02 -4.58 -11.18
C PHE A 33 0.75 -4.52 -12.50
N PRO A 34 0.41 -3.62 -13.42
CA PRO A 34 1.05 -3.60 -14.73
C PRO A 34 2.51 -3.14 -14.64
N ARG A 35 3.42 -3.87 -15.31
CA ARG A 35 4.86 -3.55 -15.39
C ARG A 35 5.14 -2.14 -15.91
N PHE A 36 4.28 -1.68 -16.81
CA PHE A 36 4.38 -0.37 -17.41
C PHE A 36 3.07 0.38 -17.25
N LYS A 37 3.18 1.64 -16.83
CA LYS A 37 2.06 2.56 -16.63
C LYS A 37 1.19 2.72 -17.89
N TYR A 38 1.80 2.75 -19.08
CA TYR A 38 1.09 2.95 -20.34
C TYR A 38 0.95 1.65 -21.13
N THR A 39 -0.26 1.38 -21.62
CA THR A 39 -0.62 0.17 -22.38
C THR A 39 0.18 0.04 -23.68
N TRP A 40 0.50 1.16 -24.34
CA TRP A 40 1.35 1.14 -25.53
C TRP A 40 2.77 0.65 -25.20
N MET A 41 3.36 1.07 -24.06
CA MET A 41 4.68 0.58 -23.65
C MET A 41 4.66 -0.91 -23.37
N GLN A 42 3.60 -1.43 -22.76
CA GLN A 42 3.44 -2.88 -22.57
C GLN A 42 3.42 -3.62 -23.91
N ARG A 43 2.79 -3.05 -24.94
CA ARG A 43 2.69 -3.66 -26.27
C ARG A 43 4.04 -3.71 -27.00
N PHE A 44 4.91 -2.74 -26.78
CA PHE A 44 6.16 -2.60 -27.55
C PHE A 44 7.43 -3.00 -26.78
N LEU A 45 7.45 -2.90 -25.45
CA LEU A 45 8.64 -3.13 -24.63
C LEU A 45 8.64 -4.48 -23.89
N VAL A 46 7.50 -5.15 -23.74
CA VAL A 46 7.44 -6.46 -23.07
C VAL A 46 7.80 -7.56 -24.08
N PRO A 47 8.90 -8.33 -23.86
CA PRO A 47 9.27 -9.44 -24.72
C PRO A 47 8.18 -10.52 -24.77
N LYS A 48 8.07 -11.23 -25.90
CA LYS A 48 7.15 -12.36 -26.04
C LYS A 48 7.49 -13.44 -25.01
N GLY A 49 6.49 -13.87 -24.23
CA GLY A 49 6.63 -14.91 -23.20
C GLY A 49 6.84 -14.38 -21.78
N MET A 50 7.00 -13.06 -21.61
CA MET A 50 7.10 -12.43 -20.29
C MET A 50 5.73 -11.91 -19.83
N SER A 51 5.40 -12.07 -18.54
CA SER A 51 4.17 -11.51 -17.96
C SER A 51 4.14 -9.99 -18.12
N LYS A 52 2.96 -9.43 -18.37
CA LYS A 52 2.73 -7.97 -18.41
C LYS A 52 2.53 -7.39 -17.01
N GLU A 53 2.35 -8.25 -16.02
CA GLU A 53 2.14 -7.87 -14.63
C GLU A 53 3.37 -8.19 -13.79
N LEU A 54 3.52 -7.44 -12.71
CA LEU A 54 4.41 -7.72 -11.59
C LEU A 54 3.55 -8.26 -10.46
N HIS A 55 4.04 -9.30 -9.80
CA HIS A 55 3.42 -9.91 -8.65
C HIS A 55 4.31 -9.65 -7.43
N VAL A 56 3.71 -9.15 -6.36
CA VAL A 56 4.37 -8.90 -5.08
C VAL A 56 3.63 -9.70 -4.03
N HIS A 57 4.31 -10.70 -3.46
CA HIS A 57 3.79 -11.49 -2.36
C HIS A 57 4.01 -10.70 -1.07
N LEU A 58 2.93 -10.43 -0.34
CA LEU A 58 3.00 -9.84 0.99
C LEU A 58 3.26 -10.93 2.02
N GLU A 59 4.19 -10.67 2.92
CA GLU A 59 4.34 -11.45 4.14
C GLU A 59 3.14 -11.29 5.06
N GLU A 60 3.04 -12.12 6.10
CA GLU A 60 1.91 -12.16 7.04
C GLU A 60 1.58 -10.77 7.62
N HIS A 61 2.58 -10.08 8.19
CA HIS A 61 2.41 -8.75 8.75
C HIS A 61 1.98 -7.71 7.70
N GLY A 62 2.59 -7.75 6.51
CA GLY A 62 2.21 -6.88 5.40
C GLY A 62 0.78 -7.12 4.92
N THR A 63 0.34 -8.38 4.93
CA THR A 63 -1.02 -8.79 4.58
C THR A 63 -2.03 -8.19 5.57
N VAL A 64 -1.79 -8.28 6.87
CA VAL A 64 -2.69 -7.72 7.89
C VAL A 64 -2.77 -6.19 7.79
N VAL A 65 -1.63 -5.52 7.60
CA VAL A 65 -1.63 -4.06 7.35
C VAL A 65 -2.43 -3.74 6.10
N TRP A 66 -2.19 -4.46 4.99
CA TRP A 66 -2.89 -4.24 3.72
C TRP A 66 -4.40 -4.42 3.86
N GLU A 67 -4.85 -5.45 4.57
CA GLU A 67 -6.27 -5.74 4.79
C GLU A 67 -7.02 -4.59 5.48
N LEU A 68 -6.34 -3.85 6.37
CA LEU A 68 -6.90 -2.67 7.05
C LEU A 68 -6.95 -1.40 6.18
N ILE A 69 -6.30 -1.39 5.00
CA ILE A 69 -6.37 -0.27 4.05
C ILE A 69 -7.70 -0.34 3.28
N ASP A 70 -8.75 0.15 3.92
CA ASP A 70 -10.12 0.15 3.40
C ASP A 70 -10.54 1.50 2.77
N GLY A 71 -9.65 2.50 2.82
CA GLY A 71 -9.92 3.85 2.36
C GLY A 71 -10.84 4.67 3.27
N LYS A 72 -11.02 4.25 4.52
CA LYS A 72 -11.86 4.94 5.51
C LYS A 72 -11.08 5.34 6.75
N GLN A 73 -10.14 4.50 7.17
CA GLN A 73 -9.39 4.69 8.41
C GLN A 73 -8.12 5.50 8.18
N THR A 74 -7.73 6.30 9.16
CA THR A 74 -6.46 7.02 9.17
C THR A 74 -5.29 6.08 9.46
N VAL A 75 -4.07 6.50 9.10
CA VAL A 75 -2.84 5.74 9.45
C VAL A 75 -2.74 5.52 10.96
N ARG A 76 -3.11 6.51 11.78
CA ARG A 76 -3.14 6.39 13.24
C ARG A 76 -4.06 5.25 13.69
N GLU A 77 -5.29 5.24 13.23
CA GLU A 77 -6.27 4.20 13.59
C GLU A 77 -5.82 2.80 13.15
N ILE A 78 -5.18 2.71 11.98
CA ILE A 78 -4.59 1.44 11.51
C ILE A 78 -3.48 0.98 12.46
N ILE A 79 -2.56 1.86 12.86
CA ILE A 79 -1.49 1.53 13.81
C ILE A 79 -2.07 1.08 15.16
N GLU A 80 -3.05 1.81 15.69
CA GLU A 80 -3.71 1.47 16.96
C GLU A 80 -4.39 0.10 16.92
N LYS A 81 -5.07 -0.24 15.81
CA LYS A 81 -5.67 -1.58 15.62
C LYS A 81 -4.66 -2.71 15.52
N LEU A 82 -3.44 -2.39 15.10
CA LEU A 82 -2.35 -3.36 14.95
C LEU A 82 -1.56 -3.57 16.24
N ALA A 83 -1.75 -2.73 17.27
CA ALA A 83 -1.01 -2.82 18.53
C ALA A 83 -1.08 -4.22 19.17
N ASP A 84 -2.29 -4.79 19.23
CA ASP A 84 -2.53 -6.12 19.80
C ASP A 84 -1.96 -7.24 18.91
N HIS A 85 -2.04 -7.08 17.58
CA HIS A 85 -1.55 -8.07 16.62
C HIS A 85 -0.02 -8.21 16.66
N PHE A 86 0.69 -7.10 16.86
CA PHE A 86 2.16 -7.08 16.93
C PHE A 86 2.68 -7.18 18.37
N GLN A 87 1.84 -7.55 19.34
CA GLN A 87 2.22 -7.73 20.76
C GLN A 87 2.95 -6.51 21.37
N ASN A 88 2.63 -5.29 20.91
CA ASN A 88 3.34 -4.06 21.31
C ASN A 88 4.87 -4.12 21.13
N GLU A 89 5.37 -4.83 20.12
CA GLU A 89 6.80 -4.87 19.81
C GLU A 89 7.36 -3.46 19.63
N ALA A 90 8.41 -3.12 20.36
CA ALA A 90 8.98 -1.77 20.33
C ALA A 90 9.35 -1.36 18.88
N GLY A 91 8.81 -0.23 18.42
CA GLY A 91 9.07 0.30 17.08
C GLY A 91 8.17 -0.25 15.96
N TYR A 92 7.17 -1.07 16.26
CA TYR A 92 6.23 -1.56 15.24
C TYR A 92 5.52 -0.41 14.50
N GLU A 93 5.13 0.66 15.20
CA GLU A 93 4.47 1.84 14.62
C GLU A 93 5.31 2.48 13.50
N SER A 94 6.63 2.56 13.72
CA SER A 94 7.59 3.10 12.74
C SER A 94 7.73 2.18 11.52
N ARG A 95 7.71 0.86 11.73
CA ARG A 95 7.73 -0.13 10.63
C ARG A 95 6.45 -0.05 9.79
N VAL A 96 5.27 0.02 10.42
CA VAL A 96 3.98 0.19 9.73
C VAL A 96 3.96 1.51 8.95
N SER A 97 4.42 2.60 9.55
CA SER A 97 4.53 3.90 8.89
C SER A 97 5.45 3.86 7.66
N THR A 98 6.62 3.21 7.80
CA THR A 98 7.58 3.03 6.71
C THR A 98 7.00 2.17 5.60
N TYR A 99 6.28 1.11 5.95
CA TYR A 99 5.60 0.22 5.01
C TYR A 99 4.54 0.97 4.21
N LEU A 100 3.66 1.74 4.87
CA LEU A 100 2.64 2.55 4.21
C LEU A 100 3.25 3.62 3.30
N TYR A 101 4.33 4.27 3.74
CA TYR A 101 5.06 5.22 2.91
C TYR A 101 5.66 4.54 1.66
N GLN A 102 6.22 3.35 1.81
CA GLN A 102 6.79 2.59 0.69
C GLN A 102 5.69 2.16 -0.31
N LEU A 103 4.56 1.65 0.18
CA LEU A 103 3.41 1.34 -0.67
C LEU A 103 2.91 2.56 -1.45
N GLN A 104 2.89 3.73 -0.82
CA GLN A 104 2.49 4.96 -1.50
C GLN A 104 3.52 5.40 -2.54
N LYS A 105 4.81 5.34 -2.20
CA LYS A 105 5.91 5.69 -3.10
C LYS A 105 5.92 4.81 -4.35
N ASP A 106 5.62 3.53 -4.18
CA ASP A 106 5.57 2.56 -5.28
C ASP A 106 4.22 2.55 -6.01
N GLY A 107 3.25 3.35 -5.55
CA GLY A 107 1.97 3.58 -6.23
C GLY A 107 0.86 2.58 -5.89
N PHE A 108 1.08 1.65 -4.97
CA PHE A 108 0.07 0.68 -4.53
C PHE A 108 -1.10 1.33 -3.80
N ILE A 109 -0.82 2.43 -3.08
CA ILE A 109 -1.83 3.20 -2.36
C ILE A 109 -1.70 4.69 -2.62
N LYS A 110 -2.73 5.44 -2.29
CA LYS A 110 -2.75 6.91 -2.27
C LYS A 110 -3.19 7.38 -0.89
N PHE A 111 -2.69 8.54 -0.47
CA PHE A 111 -3.16 9.21 0.74
C PHE A 111 -4.20 10.28 0.39
N HIS A 112 -5.25 10.33 1.19
CA HIS A 112 -6.30 11.34 1.13
C HIS A 112 -6.46 11.96 2.51
N PHE A 113 -6.98 13.18 2.57
CA PHE A 113 -7.37 13.78 3.84
C PHE A 113 -8.77 13.32 4.23
N PRO A 114 -9.04 13.12 5.53
CA PRO A 114 -10.40 13.00 6.02
C PRO A 114 -11.21 14.20 5.52
N THR A 115 -12.33 13.94 4.85
CA THR A 115 -13.27 15.01 4.51
C THR A 115 -14.17 15.18 5.73
N GLU A 116 -14.32 16.42 6.21
CA GLU A 116 -15.23 16.78 7.32
C GLU A 116 -16.68 16.36 7.06
#